data_AF-S2E0H1-F1
#
_entry.id   AF-S2E0H1-F1
#
_cell.length_a   1.000
_cell.length_b   1.000
_cell.length_c   1.000
_cell.angle_alpha   90.00
_cell.angle_beta   90.00
_cell.angle_gamma   90.00
#
_symmetry.space_group_name_H-M   'P 1'
#
loop_
_entity.id
_entity.type
_entity.pdbx_description
1 polymer ?
#
loop_
_entity_poly.entity_id
_entity_poly.type
_entity_poly.pdbx_seq_one_letter_code
_entity_poly.pdbx_strand_id
1 'polypeptide(L)'
;MESQSSTNPTEYYKHLSLFWTDIIHLMSSKPQALTSLGPMRAFASNAKKISTELIQINESLLEFNKFVTEYYKQLSETWTDAQKKVNLKSPDVPHDVEQMESFKRIWIDIFDNDFTELFDSEKFGENYGKLVSKELELTKHWNNISNVILQSVNLPSKEEIDEVYKEMHSLKKRITKLEIELKKKKEIKTKEE
;
A
#
# COMPACT_ATOMS: atom_id res chain seq x y z
N MET A 1 30.96 10.14 -51.21
CA MET A 1 30.19 9.39 -50.20
C MET A 1 28.89 10.13 -50.02
N GLU A 2 27.83 9.63 -50.65
CA GLU A 2 26.51 10.25 -50.70
C GLU A 2 25.84 10.19 -49.33
N SER A 3 25.45 11.36 -48.84
CA SER A 3 24.51 11.55 -47.74
C SER A 3 23.10 11.65 -48.32
N GLN A 4 22.29 10.59 -48.24
CA GLN A 4 20.84 10.71 -48.47
C GLN A 4 20.06 9.71 -47.60
N SER A 5 19.29 10.23 -46.66
CA SER A 5 17.83 10.01 -46.67
C SER A 5 17.14 11.16 -45.94
N SER A 6 16.90 12.23 -46.68
CA SER A 6 15.88 13.21 -46.31
C SER A 6 14.53 12.50 -46.26
N THR A 7 14.00 12.23 -45.08
CA THR A 7 12.66 11.69 -44.93
C THR A 7 11.69 12.73 -45.48
N ASN A 8 11.14 12.48 -46.67
CA ASN A 8 10.25 13.41 -47.35
C ASN A 8 9.03 13.63 -46.42
N PRO A 9 8.71 14.86 -45.99
CA PRO A 9 7.60 15.13 -45.07
C PRO A 9 6.29 14.50 -45.54
N THR A 10 6.09 14.48 -46.86
CA THR A 10 4.95 13.83 -47.53
C THR A 10 4.87 12.33 -47.27
N GLU A 11 6.02 11.66 -47.21
CA GLU A 11 6.14 10.23 -46.97
C GLU A 11 5.88 9.89 -45.48
N TYR A 12 6.33 10.76 -44.57
CA TYR A 12 5.97 10.69 -43.15
C TYR A 12 4.46 10.84 -42.92
N TYR A 13 3.81 11.85 -43.53
CA TYR A 13 2.37 12.04 -43.42
C TYR A 13 1.57 10.90 -44.05
N LYS A 14 2.07 10.32 -45.15
CA LYS A 14 1.47 9.13 -45.77
C LYS A 14 1.57 7.90 -44.87
N HIS A 15 2.70 7.67 -44.23
CA HIS A 15 2.84 6.58 -43.25
C HIS A 15 1.95 6.78 -42.03
N LEU A 16 1.87 8.00 -41.51
CA LEU A 16 1.01 8.32 -40.37
C LEU A 16 -0.48 8.16 -40.72
N SER A 17 -0.91 8.58 -41.92
CA SER A 17 -2.30 8.44 -42.35
C SER A 17 -2.69 6.97 -42.59
N LEU A 18 -1.79 6.18 -43.18
CA LEU A 18 -1.98 4.73 -43.33
C LEU A 18 -2.09 4.04 -41.97
N PHE A 19 -1.19 4.38 -41.04
CA PHE A 19 -1.24 3.86 -39.67
C PHE A 19 -2.58 4.16 -38.98
N TRP A 20 -3.07 5.40 -39.03
CA TRP A 20 -4.37 5.75 -38.43
C TRP A 20 -5.55 5.12 -39.16
N THR A 21 -5.48 4.97 -40.47
CA THR A 21 -6.52 4.30 -41.28
C THR A 21 -6.60 2.82 -40.92
N ASP A 22 -5.46 2.15 -40.78
CA ASP A 22 -5.37 0.75 -40.35
C ASP A 22 -5.88 0.57 -38.92
N ILE A 23 -5.59 1.50 -38.01
CA ILE A 23 -6.14 1.51 -36.64
C ILE A 23 -7.67 1.66 -36.66
N ILE A 24 -8.23 2.56 -37.46
CA ILE A 24 -9.69 2.76 -37.59
C ILE A 24 -10.34 1.51 -38.19
N HIS A 25 -9.72 0.92 -39.21
CA HIS A 25 -10.19 -0.32 -39.83
C HIS A 25 -10.12 -1.49 -38.83
N LEU A 26 -9.09 -1.57 -37.99
CA LEU A 26 -8.96 -2.59 -36.96
C LEU A 26 -10.01 -2.39 -35.84
N MET A 27 -10.32 -1.14 -35.47
CA MET A 27 -11.40 -0.79 -34.54
C MET A 27 -12.78 -1.21 -35.04
N SER A 28 -13.06 -1.06 -36.34
CA SER A 28 -14.37 -1.42 -36.89
C SER A 28 -14.52 -2.92 -37.21
N SER A 29 -13.43 -3.60 -37.58
CA SER A 29 -13.50 -4.96 -38.12
C SER A 29 -13.09 -6.06 -37.15
N LYS A 30 -12.11 -5.83 -36.27
CA LYS A 30 -11.59 -6.81 -35.31
C LYS A 30 -11.14 -6.13 -34.01
N PRO A 31 -12.09 -5.60 -33.20
CA PRO A 31 -11.75 -4.88 -31.99
C PRO A 31 -10.90 -5.68 -31.00
N GLN A 32 -10.97 -7.02 -31.01
CA GLN A 32 -10.10 -7.88 -30.20
C GLN A 32 -8.62 -7.85 -30.66
N ALA A 33 -8.35 -7.66 -31.95
CA ALA A 33 -6.99 -7.63 -32.50
C ALA A 33 -6.22 -6.36 -32.13
N LEU A 34 -6.89 -5.27 -31.75
CA LEU A 34 -6.23 -4.05 -31.23
C LEU A 34 -5.44 -4.32 -29.96
N THR A 35 -5.93 -5.24 -29.10
CA THR A 35 -5.21 -5.65 -27.88
C THR A 35 -3.88 -6.37 -28.16
N SER A 36 -3.57 -6.68 -29.43
CA SER A 36 -2.30 -7.28 -29.84
C SER A 36 -1.23 -6.26 -30.24
N LEU A 37 -1.58 -4.98 -30.43
CA LEU A 37 -0.65 -3.89 -30.77
C LEU A 37 -0.03 -3.30 -29.50
N GLY A 38 1.28 -3.02 -29.50
CA GLY A 38 2.08 -2.69 -28.31
C GLY A 38 1.41 -1.77 -27.27
N PRO A 39 1.04 -0.52 -27.61
CA PRO A 39 0.40 0.41 -26.67
C PRO A 39 -0.98 -0.06 -26.17
N MET A 40 -1.81 -0.61 -27.08
CA MET A 40 -3.14 -1.10 -26.74
C MET A 40 -3.11 -2.39 -25.92
N ARG A 41 -2.09 -3.24 -26.13
CA ARG A 41 -1.81 -4.42 -25.32
C ARG A 41 -1.41 -4.04 -23.89
N ALA A 42 -0.52 -3.05 -23.75
CA ALA A 42 -0.12 -2.53 -22.44
C ALA A 42 -1.31 -1.92 -21.69
N PHE A 43 -2.11 -1.09 -22.37
CA PHE A 43 -3.33 -0.53 -21.81
C PHE A 43 -4.31 -1.62 -21.34
N ALA A 44 -4.63 -2.60 -22.20
CA ALA A 44 -5.54 -3.69 -21.85
C ALA A 44 -5.01 -4.54 -20.68
N SER A 45 -3.70 -4.81 -20.65
CA SER A 45 -3.09 -5.55 -19.54
C SER A 45 -3.15 -4.77 -18.24
N ASN A 46 -2.87 -3.47 -18.24
CA ASN A 46 -2.94 -2.62 -17.05
C ASN A 46 -4.37 -2.45 -16.54
N ALA A 47 -5.33 -2.25 -17.44
CA ALA A 47 -6.75 -2.19 -17.11
C ALA A 47 -7.22 -3.51 -16.45
N LYS A 48 -6.79 -4.67 -16.97
CA LYS A 48 -7.09 -5.97 -16.35
C LYS A 48 -6.49 -6.10 -14.95
N LYS A 49 -5.24 -5.68 -14.74
CA LYS A 49 -4.59 -5.70 -13.43
C LYS A 49 -5.35 -4.83 -12.43
N ILE A 50 -5.62 -3.57 -12.78
CA ILE A 50 -6.39 -2.64 -11.95
C ILE A 50 -7.77 -3.21 -11.63
N SER A 51 -8.48 -3.76 -12.63
CA SER A 51 -9.80 -4.34 -12.40
C SER A 51 -9.75 -5.53 -11.43
N THR A 52 -8.70 -6.35 -11.51
CA THR A 52 -8.52 -7.49 -10.60
C THR A 52 -8.24 -7.01 -9.17
N GLU A 53 -7.38 -6.01 -9.01
CA GLU A 53 -7.12 -5.37 -7.71
C GLU A 53 -8.39 -4.74 -7.13
N LEU A 54 -9.22 -4.08 -7.95
CA LEU A 54 -10.50 -3.51 -7.50
C LEU A 54 -11.50 -4.57 -7.04
N ILE A 55 -11.53 -5.74 -7.68
CA ILE A 55 -12.37 -6.86 -7.21
C ILE A 55 -11.88 -7.33 -5.84
N GLN A 56 -10.58 -7.52 -5.67
CA GLN A 56 -9.98 -7.94 -4.40
C GLN A 56 -10.16 -6.90 -3.29
N ILE A 57 -10.10 -5.61 -3.61
CA ILE A 57 -10.41 -4.50 -2.68
C ILE A 57 -11.85 -4.61 -2.21
N ASN A 58 -12.82 -4.85 -3.10
CA ASN A 58 -14.21 -4.98 -2.70
C ASN A 58 -14.42 -6.15 -1.72
N GLU A 59 -13.82 -7.31 -2.01
CA GLU A 59 -13.86 -8.48 -1.11
C GLU A 59 -13.25 -8.15 0.26
N SER A 60 -12.05 -7.57 0.27
CA SER A 60 -11.34 -7.17 1.49
C SER A 60 -12.08 -6.10 2.28
N LEU A 61 -12.77 -5.18 1.60
CA LEU A 61 -13.55 -4.10 2.21
C LEU A 61 -14.80 -4.64 2.92
N LEU A 62 -15.45 -5.67 2.37
CA LEU A 62 -16.58 -6.32 3.04
C LEU A 62 -16.14 -6.98 4.36
N GLU A 63 -15.03 -7.68 4.34
CA GLU A 63 -14.46 -8.30 5.55
C GLU A 63 -13.96 -7.27 6.55
N PHE A 64 -13.28 -6.22 6.09
CA PHE A 64 -12.88 -5.08 6.92
C PHE A 64 -14.09 -4.46 7.63
N ASN A 65 -15.18 -4.19 6.88
CA ASN A 65 -16.41 -3.62 7.44
C ASN A 65 -17.04 -4.54 8.50
N LYS A 66 -16.97 -5.87 8.31
CA LYS A 66 -17.43 -6.83 9.31
C LYS A 66 -16.61 -6.71 10.61
N PHE A 67 -15.28 -6.74 10.52
CA PHE A 67 -14.42 -6.72 11.71
C PHE A 67 -14.43 -5.37 12.42
N VAL A 68 -14.49 -4.26 11.69
CA VAL A 68 -14.60 -2.91 12.30
C VAL A 68 -15.94 -2.73 13.00
N THR A 69 -17.02 -3.29 12.44
CA THR A 69 -18.33 -3.26 13.10
C THR A 69 -18.32 -4.06 14.40
N GLU A 70 -17.76 -5.28 14.41
CA GLU A 70 -17.64 -6.07 15.64
C GLU A 70 -16.70 -5.38 16.66
N TYR A 71 -15.64 -4.71 16.20
CA TYR A 71 -14.73 -3.95 17.07
C TYR A 71 -15.47 -2.84 17.81
N TYR A 72 -16.22 -1.99 17.09
CA TYR A 72 -17.01 -0.93 17.72
C TYR A 72 -18.16 -1.47 18.57
N LYS A 73 -18.76 -2.59 18.17
CA LYS A 73 -19.78 -3.26 18.98
C LYS A 73 -19.21 -3.71 20.32
N GLN A 74 -18.07 -4.37 20.33
CA GLN A 74 -17.39 -4.80 21.56
C GLN A 74 -17.10 -3.61 22.50
N LEU A 75 -16.55 -2.52 21.97
CA LEU A 75 -16.30 -1.30 22.76
C LEU A 75 -17.60 -0.69 23.32
N SER A 76 -18.65 -0.65 22.51
CA SER A 76 -19.95 -0.07 22.89
C SER A 76 -20.67 -0.91 23.96
N GLU A 77 -20.61 -2.23 23.84
CA GLU A 77 -21.14 -3.16 24.84
C GLU A 77 -20.42 -3.00 26.18
N THR A 78 -19.07 -3.02 26.17
CA THR A 78 -18.26 -2.79 27.38
C THR A 78 -18.52 -1.42 28.00
N TRP A 79 -18.60 -0.36 27.20
CA TRP A 79 -18.96 0.97 27.68
C TRP A 79 -20.33 0.98 28.36
N THR A 80 -21.32 0.35 27.74
CA THR A 80 -22.68 0.28 28.25
C THR A 80 -22.75 -0.46 29.58
N ASP A 81 -22.02 -1.58 29.70
CA ASP A 81 -22.02 -2.39 30.91
C ASP A 81 -21.22 -1.72 32.05
N ALA A 82 -20.09 -1.10 31.76
CA ALA A 82 -19.34 -0.27 32.70
C ALA A 82 -20.21 0.90 33.22
N GLN A 83 -20.92 1.60 32.33
CA GLN A 83 -21.81 2.69 32.72
C GLN A 83 -22.96 2.20 33.61
N LYS A 84 -23.54 1.02 33.35
CA LYS A 84 -24.55 0.42 34.24
C LYS A 84 -23.97 0.15 35.62
N LYS A 85 -22.76 -0.41 35.71
CA LYS A 85 -22.06 -0.66 36.98
C LYS A 85 -21.81 0.64 37.76
N VAL A 86 -21.40 1.72 37.08
CA VAL A 86 -21.24 3.04 37.70
C VAL A 86 -22.57 3.54 38.25
N ASN A 87 -23.65 3.47 37.46
CA ASN A 87 -24.97 3.94 37.87
C ASN A 87 -25.50 3.17 39.09
N LEU A 88 -25.17 1.88 39.22
CA LEU A 88 -25.54 1.06 40.38
C LEU A 88 -24.76 1.45 41.65
N LYS A 89 -23.49 1.86 41.53
CA LYS A 89 -22.67 2.30 42.69
C LYS A 89 -22.81 3.78 43.03
N SER A 90 -23.30 4.60 42.09
CA SER A 90 -23.47 6.05 42.27
C SER A 90 -24.27 6.44 43.53
N PRO A 91 -25.38 5.75 43.91
CA PRO A 91 -26.13 6.06 45.12
C PRO A 91 -25.36 5.83 46.42
N ASP A 92 -24.35 4.93 46.41
CA ASP A 92 -23.56 4.58 47.59
C ASP A 92 -22.43 5.60 47.87
N VAL A 93 -22.25 6.59 46.99
CA VAL A 93 -21.21 7.62 47.15
C VAL A 93 -21.63 8.61 48.26
N PRO A 94 -20.78 8.81 49.29
CA PRO A 94 -21.04 9.80 50.33
C PRO A 94 -21.26 11.19 49.73
N HIS A 95 -22.29 11.89 50.22
CA HIS A 95 -22.62 13.26 49.80
C HIS A 95 -21.90 14.26 50.71
N ASP A 96 -20.58 14.26 50.66
CA ASP A 96 -19.69 15.13 51.42
C ASP A 96 -18.78 15.95 50.51
N VAL A 97 -17.80 16.65 51.10
CA VAL A 97 -16.83 17.48 50.36
C VAL A 97 -15.95 16.67 49.40
N GLU A 98 -15.82 15.35 49.61
CA GLU A 98 -15.03 14.43 48.80
C GLU A 98 -15.88 13.63 47.79
N GLN A 99 -17.19 13.91 47.70
CA GLN A 99 -18.13 13.20 46.81
C GLN A 99 -17.62 13.08 45.37
N MET A 100 -17.09 14.17 44.81
CA MET A 100 -16.60 14.21 43.43
C MET A 100 -15.37 13.32 43.23
N GLU A 101 -14.44 13.31 44.18
CA GLU A 101 -13.25 12.45 44.11
C GLU A 101 -13.60 10.98 44.29
N SER A 102 -14.52 10.68 45.22
CA SER A 102 -15.02 9.34 45.48
C SER A 102 -15.76 8.77 44.26
N PHE A 103 -16.63 9.57 43.64
CA PHE A 103 -17.30 9.18 42.39
C PHE A 103 -16.31 8.96 41.26
N LYS A 104 -15.32 9.86 41.08
CA LYS A 104 -14.29 9.72 40.04
C LYS A 104 -13.50 8.42 40.20
N ARG A 105 -13.11 8.05 41.42
CA ARG A 105 -12.40 6.77 41.68
C ARG A 105 -13.24 5.59 41.25
N ILE A 106 -14.51 5.54 41.68
CA ILE A 106 -15.42 4.46 41.29
C ILE A 106 -15.60 4.37 39.77
N TRP A 107 -15.74 5.53 39.10
CA TRP A 107 -15.86 5.59 37.65
C TRP A 107 -14.60 5.05 36.96
N ILE A 108 -13.41 5.54 37.36
CA ILE A 108 -12.13 5.06 36.81
C ILE A 108 -11.97 3.56 37.07
N ASP A 109 -12.15 3.10 38.31
CA ASP A 109 -11.95 1.70 38.67
C ASP A 109 -12.85 0.76 37.87
N ILE A 110 -14.12 1.12 37.67
CA ILE A 110 -15.04 0.29 36.88
C ILE A 110 -14.63 0.25 35.42
N PHE A 111 -14.37 1.42 34.82
CA PHE A 111 -14.01 1.49 33.40
C PHE A 111 -12.65 0.83 33.13
N ASP A 112 -11.66 1.04 34.00
CA ASP A 112 -10.34 0.44 33.87
C ASP A 112 -10.40 -1.09 33.94
N ASN A 113 -11.14 -1.64 34.91
CA ASN A 113 -11.31 -3.09 35.02
C ASN A 113 -12.05 -3.69 33.83
N ASP A 114 -13.18 -3.11 33.43
CA ASP A 114 -14.01 -3.64 32.34
C ASP A 114 -13.31 -3.56 30.98
N PHE A 115 -12.57 -2.48 30.71
CA PHE A 115 -11.79 -2.36 29.47
C PHE A 115 -10.52 -3.19 29.50
N THR A 116 -9.87 -3.36 30.66
CA THR A 116 -8.76 -4.32 30.80
C THR A 116 -9.22 -5.74 30.48
N GLU A 117 -10.36 -6.17 31.03
CA GLU A 117 -10.93 -7.48 30.71
C GLU A 117 -11.29 -7.61 29.22
N LEU A 118 -11.85 -6.57 28.60
CA LEU A 118 -12.12 -6.57 27.17
C LEU A 118 -10.83 -6.75 26.36
N PHE A 119 -9.79 -5.97 26.66
CA PHE A 119 -8.54 -5.97 25.90
C PHE A 119 -7.71 -7.24 26.11
N ASP A 120 -7.81 -7.87 27.28
CA ASP A 120 -7.21 -9.17 27.56
C ASP A 120 -8.03 -10.33 26.95
N SER A 121 -9.25 -10.07 26.47
CA SER A 121 -10.09 -11.12 25.89
C SER A 121 -9.56 -11.60 24.53
N GLU A 122 -9.44 -12.92 24.38
CA GLU A 122 -9.04 -13.57 23.13
C GLU A 122 -9.96 -13.15 21.97
N LYS A 123 -11.27 -13.06 22.21
CA LYS A 123 -12.26 -12.65 21.20
C LYS A 123 -11.97 -11.24 20.66
N PHE A 124 -11.63 -10.28 21.52
CA PHE A 124 -11.30 -8.92 21.08
C PHE A 124 -9.98 -8.90 20.33
N GLY A 125 -8.95 -9.54 20.88
CA GLY A 125 -7.63 -9.65 20.24
C GLY A 125 -7.69 -10.29 18.85
N GLU A 126 -8.46 -11.37 18.70
CA GLU A 126 -8.69 -12.02 17.41
C GLU A 126 -9.39 -11.10 16.40
N ASN A 127 -10.45 -10.41 16.81
CA ASN A 127 -11.19 -9.53 15.93
C ASN A 127 -10.33 -8.33 15.49
N TYR A 128 -9.59 -7.74 16.43
CA TYR A 128 -8.66 -6.65 16.15
C TYR A 128 -7.52 -7.10 15.23
N GLY A 129 -6.94 -8.28 15.47
CA GLY A 129 -5.91 -8.86 14.60
C GLY A 129 -6.41 -9.08 13.16
N LYS A 130 -7.64 -9.60 13.02
CA LYS A 130 -8.29 -9.77 11.70
C LYS A 130 -8.57 -8.42 11.03
N LEU A 131 -9.02 -7.41 11.78
CA LEU A 131 -9.24 -6.05 11.29
C LEU A 131 -7.95 -5.44 10.73
N VAL A 132 -6.87 -5.44 11.51
CA VAL A 132 -5.57 -4.90 11.09
C VAL A 132 -5.02 -5.68 9.89
N SER A 133 -5.17 -7.00 9.87
CA SER A 133 -4.77 -7.82 8.71
C SER A 133 -5.49 -7.37 7.43
N LYS A 134 -6.81 -7.10 7.49
CA LYS A 134 -7.58 -6.65 6.33
C LYS A 134 -7.23 -5.21 5.91
N GLU A 135 -6.90 -4.34 6.85
CA GLU A 135 -6.39 -3.00 6.56
C GLU A 135 -5.05 -3.06 5.78
N LEU A 136 -4.14 -3.94 6.19
CA LEU A 136 -2.87 -4.16 5.51
C LEU A 136 -3.07 -4.75 4.11
N GLU A 137 -3.99 -5.69 3.93
CA GLU A 137 -4.36 -6.23 2.62
C GLU A 137 -4.91 -5.13 1.69
N LEU A 138 -5.85 -4.30 2.18
CA LEU A 138 -6.39 -3.16 1.42
C LEU A 138 -5.29 -2.19 0.99
N THR A 139 -4.37 -1.87 1.90
CA THR A 139 -3.21 -0.99 1.62
C THR A 139 -2.32 -1.60 0.54
N LYS A 140 -2.08 -2.91 0.58
CA LYS A 140 -1.28 -3.62 -0.42
C LYS A 140 -1.94 -3.56 -1.80
N HIS A 141 -3.24 -3.80 -1.90
CA HIS A 141 -3.97 -3.69 -3.17
C HIS A 141 -3.92 -2.27 -3.74
N TRP A 142 -4.02 -1.26 -2.89
CA TRP A 142 -3.89 0.14 -3.31
C TRP A 142 -2.48 0.47 -3.84
N ASN A 143 -1.44 -0.02 -3.17
CA ASN A 143 -0.06 0.12 -3.64
C ASN A 143 0.15 -0.56 -5.00
N ASN A 144 -0.41 -1.76 -5.20
CA ASN A 144 -0.35 -2.45 -6.49
C ASN A 144 -1.00 -1.62 -7.61
N ILE A 145 -2.18 -1.04 -7.36
CA ILE A 145 -2.84 -0.14 -8.33
C ILE A 145 -1.95 1.06 -8.64
N SER A 146 -1.38 1.70 -7.60
CA SER A 146 -0.48 2.85 -7.77
C SER A 146 0.73 2.49 -8.65
N ASN A 147 1.33 1.32 -8.41
CA ASN A 147 2.46 0.84 -9.19
C ASN A 147 2.11 0.60 -10.66
N VAL A 148 0.95 0.01 -10.94
CA VAL A 148 0.47 -0.17 -12.33
C VAL A 148 0.25 1.18 -13.01
N ILE A 149 -0.29 2.18 -12.29
CA ILE A 149 -0.48 3.52 -12.83
C ILE A 149 0.86 4.20 -13.12
N LEU A 150 1.82 4.16 -12.18
CA LEU A 150 3.15 4.75 -12.37
C LEU A 150 3.87 4.14 -13.57
N GLN A 151 3.88 2.81 -13.68
CA GLN A 151 4.46 2.11 -14.83
C GLN A 151 3.76 2.48 -16.15
N SER A 152 2.46 2.76 -16.14
CA SER A 152 1.72 3.16 -17.34
C SER A 152 2.14 4.52 -17.89
N VAL A 153 2.67 5.41 -17.04
CA VAL A 153 3.19 6.73 -17.42
C VAL A 153 4.71 6.78 -17.46
N ASN A 154 5.38 5.61 -17.48
CA ASN A 154 6.83 5.44 -17.43
C ASN A 154 7.49 6.14 -16.22
N LEU A 155 6.78 6.24 -15.10
CA LEU A 155 7.32 6.70 -13.84
C LEU A 155 7.69 5.49 -12.97
N PRO A 156 8.84 5.53 -12.27
CA PRO A 156 9.25 4.43 -11.40
C PRO A 156 8.37 4.37 -10.16
N SER A 157 8.12 3.15 -9.66
CA SER A 157 7.43 2.94 -8.39
C SER A 157 8.35 3.24 -7.20
N LYS A 158 7.75 3.37 -6.00
CA LYS A 158 8.53 3.51 -4.76
C LYS A 158 9.44 2.31 -4.52
N GLU A 159 8.94 1.09 -4.75
CA GLU A 159 9.75 -0.13 -4.61
C GLU A 159 10.92 -0.17 -5.60
N GLU A 160 10.68 0.22 -6.86
CA GLU A 160 11.73 0.29 -7.88
C GLU A 160 12.81 1.32 -7.50
N ILE A 161 12.42 2.49 -6.97
CA ILE A 161 13.36 3.50 -6.46
C ILE A 161 14.16 2.95 -5.27
N ASP A 162 13.50 2.29 -4.32
CA ASP A 162 14.14 1.72 -3.13
C ASP A 162 15.12 0.60 -3.50
N GLU A 163 14.79 -0.22 -4.51
CA GLU A 163 15.67 -1.26 -5.04
C GLU A 163 16.93 -0.65 -5.69
N VAL A 164 16.75 0.34 -6.59
CA VAL A 164 17.87 1.08 -7.18
C VAL A 164 18.75 1.72 -6.11
N TYR A 165 18.15 2.27 -5.05
CA TYR A 165 18.90 2.84 -3.94
C TYR A 165 19.74 1.80 -3.19
N LYS A 166 19.16 0.62 -2.90
CA LYS A 166 19.87 -0.49 -2.24
C LYS A 166 21.01 -1.01 -3.11
N GLU A 167 20.79 -1.18 -4.41
CA GLU A 167 21.83 -1.60 -5.35
C GLU A 167 22.96 -0.58 -5.43
N MET A 168 22.63 0.70 -5.55
CA MET A 168 23.61 1.78 -5.58
C MET A 168 24.43 1.83 -4.29
N HIS A 169 23.81 1.61 -3.13
CA HIS A 169 24.51 1.52 -1.86
C HIS A 169 25.46 0.30 -1.81
N SER A 170 25.00 -0.86 -2.30
CA SER A 170 25.80 -2.08 -2.40
C SER A 170 27.01 -1.92 -3.32
N LEU A 171 26.81 -1.28 -4.48
CA LEU A 171 27.86 -0.95 -5.43
C LEU A 171 28.89 0.01 -4.82
N LYS A 172 28.45 1.07 -4.16
CA LYS A 172 29.33 2.00 -3.45
C LYS A 172 30.23 1.26 -2.45
N LYS A 173 29.64 0.35 -1.66
CA LYS A 173 30.40 -0.48 -0.70
C LYS A 173 31.42 -1.39 -1.37
N ARG A 174 31.07 -2.00 -2.51
CA ARG A 174 32.01 -2.83 -3.31
C ARG A 174 33.17 -2.00 -3.88
N ILE A 175 32.87 -0.83 -4.44
CA ILE A 175 33.88 0.09 -4.97
C ILE A 175 34.84 0.50 -3.86
N THR A 176 34.33 0.93 -2.69
CA THR A 176 35.19 1.31 -1.56
C THR A 176 36.10 0.17 -1.10
N LYS A 177 35.61 -1.07 -1.06
CA LYS A 177 36.44 -2.24 -0.73
C LYS A 177 37.56 -2.45 -1.75
N LEU A 178 37.22 -2.40 -3.04
CA LEU A 178 38.20 -2.57 -4.12
C LEU A 178 39.26 -1.46 -4.11
N GLU A 179 38.88 -0.21 -3.86
CA GLU A 179 39.81 0.92 -3.73
C GLU A 179 40.80 0.72 -2.58
N ILE A 180 40.33 0.20 -1.44
CA ILE A 180 41.19 -0.12 -0.29
C ILE A 180 42.16 -1.26 -0.62
N GLU A 181 41.69 -2.34 -1.23
CA GLU A 181 42.54 -3.47 -1.64
C GLU A 181 43.60 -3.04 -2.67
N LEU A 182 43.22 -2.18 -3.61
CA LEU A 182 44.12 -1.64 -4.63
C LEU A 182 45.19 -0.75 -4.01
N LYS A 183 44.85 0.09 -3.02
CA LYS A 183 45.83 0.86 -2.24
C LYS A 183 46.80 -0.06 -1.50
N LYS A 184 46.31 -1.07 -0.78
CA LYS A 184 47.16 -2.05 -0.07
C LYS A 184 48.12 -2.78 -1.01
N LYS A 185 47.64 -3.24 -2.17
CA LYS A 185 48.50 -3.89 -3.18
C LYS A 185 49.58 -2.95 -3.73
N LYS A 186 49.26 -1.67 -3.94
CA LYS A 186 50.25 -0.67 -4.36
C LYS A 186 51.32 -0.46 -3.28
N GLU A 187 50.91 -0.30 -2.03
CA GLU A 187 51.84 -0.13 -0.90
C GLU A 187 52.76 -1.34 -0.66
N ILE A 188 52.28 -2.56 -0.93
CA ILE A 188 53.12 -3.77 -0.86
C ILE A 188 54.14 -3.78 -1.99
N LYS A 189 53.74 -3.46 -3.23
CA LYS A 189 54.68 -3.38 -4.38
C LYS A 189 55.78 -2.34 -4.18
N THR A 190 55.48 -1.20 -3.57
CA THR A 190 56.48 -0.14 -3.30
C THR A 190 57.44 -0.47 -2.16
N LYS A 191 57.20 -1.56 -1.40
CA LYS A 191 58.10 -2.04 -0.34
C LYS A 191 58.99 -3.21 -0.77
N GLU A 192 58.71 -3.81 -1.93
CA GLU A 192 59.47 -4.91 -2.51
C GLU A 192 60.47 -4.44 -3.60
N GLU A 193 60.42 -3.15 -3.97
CA GLU A 193 61.45 -2.43 -4.75
C GLU A 193 62.39 -1.64 -3.83
#